data_AF-A0A8U0PT58-F1
#
_entry.id   AF-A0A8U0PT58-F1
#
_cell.length_a   1.000
_cell.length_b   1.000
_cell.length_c   1.000
_cell.angle_alpha   90.00
_cell.angle_beta   90.00
_cell.angle_gamma   90.00
#
_symmetry.space_group_name_H-M   'P 1'
#
loop_
_entity.id
_entity.type
_entity.pdbx_description
1 polymer ?
#
loop_
_entity_poly.entity_id
_entity_poly.type
_entity_poly.pdbx_seq_one_letter_code
_entity_poly.pdbx_strand_id
1 'polypeptide(L)'
;MVEKSLTCLKAAVSDQLENTYTMALLSYTFTLAQNQVMRAKLITNLDKIAATSGGNRHWERPEASGTKTDSLEVEMTSYVLLALLSGPTMPGFGLDYSTGIVRWLAQQQNPYGGFASTQDTVLALQALAKYGAATFSPEGASTVSVNSAGGLKMEFTVNQNNRLLYQEEQLREVPGDYNIKAKGKSCVFVQQV
;
A
#
# COMPACT_ATOMS: atom_id res chain seq x y z
N MET A 1 -26.25 18.92 3.92
CA MET A 1 -26.49 17.53 3.48
C MET A 1 -25.41 16.59 4.04
N VAL A 2 -24.12 16.88 3.82
CA VAL A 2 -22.98 16.09 4.32
C VAL A 2 -22.97 15.90 5.84
N GLU A 3 -23.25 16.94 6.63
CA GLU A 3 -23.24 16.83 8.10
C GLU A 3 -24.28 15.85 8.65
N LYS A 4 -25.49 15.83 8.09
CA LYS A 4 -26.55 14.89 8.51
C LYS A 4 -26.13 13.44 8.24
N SER A 5 -25.51 13.18 7.10
CA SER A 5 -24.94 11.86 6.77
C SER A 5 -23.83 11.48 7.73
N LEU A 6 -22.91 12.40 8.05
CA LEU A 6 -21.83 12.15 9.02
C LEU A 6 -22.36 11.82 10.43
N THR A 7 -23.45 12.44 10.86
CA THR A 7 -24.11 12.09 12.14
C THR A 7 -24.64 10.66 12.12
N CYS A 8 -25.30 10.24 11.04
CA CYS A 8 -25.76 8.86 10.88
C CYS A 8 -24.59 7.85 10.88
N LEU A 9 -23.52 8.15 10.14
CA LEU A 9 -22.33 7.28 10.10
C LEU A 9 -21.64 7.17 11.47
N LYS A 10 -21.59 8.24 12.26
CA LYS A 10 -21.04 8.19 13.62
C LYS A 10 -21.84 7.28 14.55
N ALA A 11 -23.17 7.33 14.46
CA ALA A 11 -24.04 6.44 15.22
C ALA A 11 -23.75 4.97 14.86
N ALA A 12 -23.70 4.66 13.56
CA ALA A 12 -23.38 3.31 13.08
C ALA A 12 -22.00 2.79 13.55
N VAL A 13 -20.98 3.64 13.68
CA VAL A 13 -19.66 3.26 14.22
C VAL A 13 -19.70 3.03 15.73
N SER A 14 -20.62 3.67 16.44
CA SER A 14 -20.73 3.57 17.89
C SER A 14 -21.42 2.27 18.31
N ASP A 15 -22.33 1.75 17.47
CA ASP A 15 -23.16 0.56 17.74
C ASP A 15 -22.48 -0.79 17.39
N GLN A 16 -21.14 -0.86 17.48
CA GLN A 16 -20.27 -2.00 17.13
C GLN A 16 -20.11 -2.25 15.62
N LEU A 17 -19.04 -1.71 15.07
CA LEU A 17 -18.65 -1.94 13.68
C LEU A 17 -17.65 -3.09 13.62
N GLU A 18 -18.12 -4.29 13.23
CA GLU A 18 -17.29 -5.50 13.09
C GLU A 18 -16.76 -5.71 11.67
N ASN A 19 -17.29 -4.98 10.69
CA ASN A 19 -16.94 -5.16 9.28
C ASN A 19 -15.67 -4.35 8.92
N THR A 20 -14.58 -5.06 8.59
CA THR A 20 -13.29 -4.48 8.19
C THR A 20 -13.41 -3.51 7.02
N TYR A 21 -14.22 -3.85 6.00
CA TYR A 21 -14.40 -3.01 4.81
C TYR A 21 -14.99 -1.66 5.18
N THR A 22 -16.09 -1.69 5.95
CA THR A 22 -16.75 -0.47 6.39
C THR A 22 -15.85 0.36 7.29
N MET A 23 -15.05 -0.26 8.17
CA MET A 23 -14.07 0.47 8.98
C MET A 23 -13.02 1.18 8.13
N ALA A 24 -12.48 0.51 7.11
CA ALA A 24 -11.51 1.10 6.19
C ALA A 24 -12.10 2.29 5.43
N LEU A 25 -13.25 2.12 4.80
CA LEU A 25 -13.96 3.19 4.08
C LEU A 25 -14.28 4.39 4.99
N LEU A 26 -14.80 4.13 6.19
CA LEU A 26 -15.15 5.18 7.14
C LEU A 26 -13.92 5.88 7.70
N SER A 27 -12.79 5.20 7.86
CA SER A 27 -11.54 5.83 8.29
C SER A 27 -11.12 6.94 7.32
N TYR A 28 -11.24 6.69 6.01
CA TYR A 28 -10.96 7.69 4.98
C TYR A 28 -12.04 8.79 4.97
N THR A 29 -13.31 8.41 5.06
CA THR A 29 -14.43 9.35 5.12
C THR A 29 -14.28 10.36 6.26
N PHE A 30 -14.00 9.89 7.48
CA PHE A 30 -13.79 10.76 8.64
C PHE A 30 -12.47 11.54 8.58
N THR A 31 -11.45 11.02 7.88
CA THR A 31 -10.24 11.77 7.57
C THR A 31 -10.58 13.00 6.71
N LEU A 32 -11.30 12.81 5.61
CA LEU A 32 -11.72 13.89 4.73
C LEU A 32 -12.68 14.88 5.41
N ALA A 33 -13.55 14.39 6.29
CA ALA A 33 -14.44 15.21 7.10
C ALA A 33 -13.76 15.89 8.30
N GLN A 34 -12.42 15.79 8.41
CA GLN A 34 -11.60 16.36 9.48
C GLN A 34 -12.00 15.90 10.90
N ASN A 35 -12.70 14.77 11.03
CA ASN A 35 -13.07 14.22 12.31
C ASN A 35 -11.96 13.34 12.88
N GLN A 36 -10.99 13.97 13.55
CA GLN A 36 -9.79 13.27 14.05
C GLN A 36 -10.09 12.22 15.12
N VAL A 37 -11.15 12.41 15.92
CA VAL A 37 -11.56 11.45 16.96
C VAL A 37 -12.01 10.13 16.34
N MET A 38 -12.93 10.20 15.37
CA MET A 38 -13.42 9.00 14.68
C MET A 38 -12.35 8.35 13.81
N ARG A 39 -11.55 9.17 13.13
CA ARG A 39 -10.40 8.70 12.36
C ARG A 39 -9.43 7.88 13.23
N ALA A 40 -9.01 8.43 14.37
CA ALA A 40 -8.09 7.74 15.28
C ALA A 40 -8.70 6.44 15.80
N LYS A 41 -9.96 6.45 16.25
CA LYS A 41 -10.66 5.25 16.71
C LYS A 41 -10.66 4.14 15.65
N LEU A 42 -10.99 4.47 14.41
CA LEU A 42 -11.07 3.51 13.31
C LEU A 42 -9.69 2.98 12.91
N ILE A 43 -8.68 3.84 12.75
CA ILE A 43 -7.32 3.44 12.39
C ILE A 43 -6.71 2.55 13.49
N THR A 44 -6.87 2.90 14.77
CA THR A 44 -6.38 2.06 15.88
C THR A 44 -7.07 0.70 15.93
N ASN A 45 -8.36 0.61 15.58
CA ASN A 45 -9.04 -0.68 15.52
C ASN A 45 -8.61 -1.50 14.29
N LEU A 46 -8.43 -0.86 13.13
CA LEU A 46 -7.88 -1.49 11.93
C LEU A 46 -6.47 -2.05 12.20
N ASP A 47 -5.63 -1.31 12.91
CA ASP A 47 -4.28 -1.76 13.24
C ASP A 47 -4.25 -3.08 14.02
N LYS A 48 -5.18 -3.27 14.95
CA LYS A 48 -5.28 -4.51 15.77
C LYS A 48 -5.59 -5.76 14.95
N ILE A 49 -6.25 -5.59 13.80
CA ILE A 49 -6.69 -6.70 12.94
C ILE A 49 -5.90 -6.75 11.62
N ALA A 50 -4.84 -5.96 11.49
CA ALA A 50 -4.02 -5.95 10.29
C ALA A 50 -3.27 -7.27 10.13
N ALA A 51 -3.30 -7.83 8.92
CA ALA A 51 -2.44 -8.95 8.56
C ALA A 51 -1.03 -8.42 8.29
N THR A 52 -0.03 -8.92 9.03
CA THR A 52 1.37 -8.50 8.88
C THR A 52 2.27 -9.71 8.65
N SER A 53 2.98 -9.75 7.52
CA SER A 53 3.93 -10.82 7.19
C SER A 53 5.04 -10.29 6.29
N GLY A 54 6.30 -10.63 6.59
CA GLY A 54 7.44 -10.26 5.75
C GLY A 54 7.65 -8.75 5.53
N GLY A 55 7.10 -7.90 6.43
CA GLY A 55 7.10 -6.43 6.28
C GLY A 55 5.95 -5.89 5.43
N ASN A 56 5.07 -6.74 4.92
CA ASN A 56 3.79 -6.34 4.32
C ASN A 56 2.74 -6.09 5.41
N ARG A 57 1.80 -5.20 5.12
CA ARG A 57 0.64 -4.91 5.96
C ARG A 57 -0.61 -4.73 5.10
N HIS A 58 -1.67 -5.44 5.39
CA HIS A 58 -2.93 -5.36 4.65
C HIS A 58 -4.13 -5.80 5.49
N TRP A 59 -5.33 -5.71 4.91
CA TRP A 59 -6.58 -6.07 5.56
C TRP A 59 -7.36 -7.08 4.73
N GLU A 60 -7.87 -8.11 5.41
CA GLU A 60 -8.61 -9.22 4.82
C GLU A 60 -10.00 -9.35 5.46
N ARG A 61 -10.89 -10.05 4.77
CA ARG A 61 -12.18 -10.49 5.34
C ARG A 61 -12.00 -11.87 5.97
N PRO A 62 -12.76 -12.21 7.03
CA PRO A 62 -12.69 -13.53 7.66
C PRO A 62 -12.89 -14.73 6.69
N GLU A 63 -13.63 -14.53 5.60
CA GLU A 63 -13.95 -15.57 4.60
C GLU A 63 -12.98 -15.62 3.41
N ALA A 64 -11.90 -14.83 3.43
CA ALA A 64 -10.93 -14.80 2.33
C ALA A 64 -10.23 -16.16 2.20
N SER A 65 -10.55 -16.89 1.12
CA SER A 65 -9.86 -18.13 0.76
C SER A 65 -8.51 -17.76 0.14
N GLY A 66 -7.41 -18.07 0.85
CA GLY A 66 -6.04 -17.63 0.56
C GLY A 66 -5.39 -18.08 -0.77
N THR A 67 -6.18 -18.37 -1.81
CA THR A 67 -5.71 -18.78 -3.14
C THR A 67 -5.74 -17.64 -4.16
N LYS A 68 -6.44 -16.53 -3.89
CA LYS A 68 -6.43 -15.33 -4.74
C LYS A 68 -6.79 -14.09 -3.91
N THR A 69 -5.94 -13.08 -3.93
CA THR A 69 -6.25 -11.78 -3.32
C THR A 69 -7.49 -11.19 -3.98
N ASP A 70 -8.51 -10.91 -3.19
CA ASP A 70 -9.77 -10.36 -3.66
C ASP A 70 -9.60 -8.87 -3.95
N SER A 71 -10.27 -8.37 -4.99
CA SER A 71 -10.39 -6.95 -5.30
C SER A 71 -10.81 -6.12 -4.07
N LEU A 72 -11.62 -6.72 -3.19
CA LEU A 72 -12.02 -6.09 -1.93
C LEU A 72 -10.85 -5.89 -0.95
N GLU A 73 -9.87 -6.79 -0.87
CA GLU A 73 -8.69 -6.60 0.00
C GLU A 73 -7.83 -5.44 -0.47
N VAL A 74 -7.65 -5.31 -1.78
CA VAL A 74 -6.95 -4.17 -2.40
C VAL A 74 -7.69 -2.87 -2.09
N GLU A 75 -9.01 -2.86 -2.27
CA GLU A 75 -9.84 -1.69 -1.98
C GLU A 75 -9.79 -1.27 -0.50
N MET A 76 -10.00 -2.20 0.43
CA MET A 76 -9.93 -1.93 1.88
C MET A 76 -8.57 -1.37 2.26
N THR A 77 -7.51 -2.05 1.83
CA THR A 77 -6.13 -1.68 2.13
C THR A 77 -5.78 -0.30 1.57
N SER A 78 -6.30 0.02 0.37
CA SER A 78 -6.15 1.34 -0.24
C SER A 78 -6.85 2.43 0.55
N TYR A 79 -8.07 2.19 1.06
CA TYR A 79 -8.75 3.17 1.91
C TYR A 79 -7.97 3.47 3.19
N VAL A 80 -7.37 2.46 3.83
CA VAL A 80 -6.54 2.70 5.03
C VAL A 80 -5.35 3.58 4.69
N LEU A 81 -4.64 3.30 3.59
CA LEU A 81 -3.53 4.13 3.14
C LEU A 81 -3.97 5.57 2.83
N LEU A 82 -5.12 5.74 2.17
CA LEU A 82 -5.69 7.06 1.90
C LEU A 82 -6.05 7.83 3.19
N ALA A 83 -6.59 7.15 4.20
CA ALA A 83 -6.91 7.74 5.50
C ALA A 83 -5.66 8.18 6.29
N LEU A 84 -4.58 7.44 6.16
CA LEU A 84 -3.29 7.78 6.76
C LEU A 84 -2.68 9.02 6.10
N LEU A 85 -2.70 9.07 4.77
CA LEU A 85 -1.98 10.09 3.98
C LEU A 85 -2.78 11.36 3.68
N SER A 86 -4.10 11.38 3.93
CA SER A 86 -4.96 12.53 3.60
C SER A 86 -5.35 13.37 4.81
N GLY A 87 -4.84 13.05 6.00
CA GLY A 87 -5.08 13.81 7.23
C GLY A 87 -3.77 14.25 7.90
N PRO A 88 -3.88 14.94 9.05
CA PRO A 88 -2.71 15.26 9.88
C PRO A 88 -1.96 13.99 10.28
N THR A 89 -0.65 14.10 10.47
CA THR A 89 0.20 13.00 10.94
C THR A 89 -0.32 12.47 12.28
N MET A 90 -0.40 11.15 12.41
CA MET A 90 -0.84 10.49 13.63
C MET A 90 0.33 9.74 14.28
N PRO A 91 0.57 9.89 15.59
CA PRO A 91 1.65 9.17 16.27
C PRO A 91 1.55 7.66 16.06
N GLY A 92 2.65 7.01 15.68
CA GLY A 92 2.72 5.57 15.40
C GLY A 92 2.20 5.14 14.03
N PHE A 93 1.62 6.05 13.24
CA PHE A 93 1.04 5.76 11.92
C PHE A 93 1.65 6.63 10.81
N GLY A 94 2.98 6.75 10.82
CA GLY A 94 3.75 7.55 9.87
C GLY A 94 3.97 6.90 8.50
N LEU A 95 4.94 7.44 7.76
CA LEU A 95 5.35 6.90 6.45
C LEU A 95 5.99 5.51 6.58
N ASP A 96 6.69 5.26 7.68
CA ASP A 96 7.25 3.95 8.05
C ASP A 96 6.15 2.89 8.20
N TYR A 97 5.07 3.22 8.91
CA TYR A 97 3.89 2.36 9.02
C TYR A 97 3.25 2.11 7.64
N SER A 98 3.10 3.18 6.87
CA SER A 98 2.47 3.15 5.54
C SER A 98 3.30 2.38 4.50
N THR A 99 4.61 2.25 4.70
CA THR A 99 5.52 1.51 3.80
C THR A 99 5.09 0.05 3.63
N GLY A 100 4.66 -0.61 4.72
CA GLY A 100 4.20 -2.00 4.65
C GLY A 100 2.93 -2.17 3.83
N ILE A 101 2.06 -1.15 3.83
CA ILE A 101 0.82 -1.13 3.04
C ILE A 101 1.14 -0.95 1.56
N VAL A 102 2.01 0.01 1.25
CA VAL A 102 2.47 0.29 -0.12
C VAL A 102 3.16 -0.93 -0.72
N ARG A 103 4.02 -1.59 0.05
CA ARG A 103 4.72 -2.79 -0.38
C ARG A 103 3.74 -3.91 -0.74
N TRP A 104 2.72 -4.13 0.08
CA TRP A 104 1.70 -5.14 -0.20
C TRP A 104 0.87 -4.78 -1.44
N LEU A 105 0.37 -3.54 -1.54
CA LEU A 105 -0.42 -3.09 -2.70
C LEU A 105 0.34 -3.22 -4.01
N ALA A 106 1.62 -2.86 -4.02
CA ALA A 106 2.44 -2.94 -5.21
C ALA A 106 2.66 -4.40 -5.67
N GLN A 107 2.63 -5.39 -4.75
CA GLN A 107 2.66 -6.81 -5.10
C GLN A 107 1.35 -7.32 -5.70
N GLN A 108 0.22 -6.63 -5.46
CA GLN A 108 -1.08 -6.99 -6.05
C GLN A 108 -1.28 -6.41 -7.45
N GLN A 109 -0.38 -5.53 -7.90
CA GLN A 109 -0.46 -4.91 -9.21
C GLN A 109 -0.15 -5.94 -10.32
N ASN A 110 -1.03 -6.01 -11.31
CA ASN A 110 -0.85 -6.88 -12.47
C ASN A 110 0.23 -6.32 -13.42
N PRO A 111 0.74 -7.14 -14.37
CA PRO A 111 1.80 -6.71 -15.30
C PRO A 111 1.43 -5.53 -16.21
N TYR A 112 0.14 -5.21 -16.34
CA TYR A 112 -0.36 -4.09 -17.15
C TYR A 112 -0.56 -2.81 -16.32
N GLY A 113 -0.16 -2.81 -15.05
CA GLY A 113 -0.26 -1.67 -14.15
C GLY A 113 -1.62 -1.48 -13.48
N GLY A 114 -2.56 -2.41 -13.66
CA GLY A 114 -3.89 -2.39 -13.03
C GLY A 114 -4.03 -3.38 -11.87
N PHE A 115 -5.24 -3.48 -11.34
CA PHE A 115 -5.64 -4.46 -10.31
C PHE A 115 -6.79 -5.34 -10.84
N ALA A 116 -7.47 -6.09 -9.97
CA ALA A 116 -8.44 -7.09 -10.38
C ALA A 116 -9.77 -6.49 -10.87
N SER A 117 -10.14 -5.28 -10.43
CA SER A 117 -11.36 -4.57 -10.86
C SER A 117 -11.09 -3.10 -11.20
N THR A 118 -12.15 -2.31 -11.42
CA THR A 118 -12.01 -0.87 -11.68
C THR A 118 -11.86 -0.09 -10.37
N GLN A 119 -12.63 -0.44 -9.34
CA GLN A 119 -12.68 0.31 -8.09
C GLN A 119 -11.37 0.19 -7.30
N ASP A 120 -10.85 -1.03 -7.20
CA ASP A 120 -9.56 -1.30 -6.56
C ASP A 120 -8.41 -0.63 -7.31
N THR A 121 -8.44 -0.61 -8.64
CA THR A 121 -7.42 0.04 -9.47
C THR A 121 -7.39 1.54 -9.20
N VAL A 122 -8.55 2.21 -9.23
CA VAL A 122 -8.60 3.66 -8.97
C VAL A 122 -8.10 3.99 -7.57
N LEU A 123 -8.53 3.25 -6.56
CA LEU A 123 -8.17 3.53 -5.17
C LEU A 123 -6.70 3.21 -4.88
N ALA A 124 -6.20 2.08 -5.36
CA ALA A 124 -4.81 1.68 -5.15
C ALA A 124 -3.86 2.66 -5.84
N LEU A 125 -4.13 3.03 -7.10
CA LEU A 125 -3.31 4.02 -7.80
C LEU A 125 -3.36 5.38 -7.12
N GLN A 126 -4.53 5.83 -6.64
CA GLN A 126 -4.65 7.07 -5.87
C GLN A 126 -3.83 7.03 -4.58
N ALA A 127 -3.89 5.91 -3.84
CA ALA A 127 -3.18 5.74 -2.58
C ALA A 127 -1.66 5.68 -2.78
N LEU A 128 -1.20 4.92 -3.77
CA LEU A 128 0.20 4.81 -4.16
C LEU A 128 0.75 6.15 -4.65
N ALA A 129 0.00 6.90 -5.46
CA ALA A 129 0.39 8.23 -5.92
C ALA A 129 0.54 9.21 -4.75
N LYS A 130 -0.39 9.21 -3.78
CA LYS A 130 -0.28 10.03 -2.57
C LYS A 130 0.95 9.67 -1.75
N TYR A 131 1.25 8.38 -1.61
CA TYR A 131 2.46 7.95 -0.90
C TYR A 131 3.73 8.39 -1.64
N GLY A 132 3.77 8.23 -2.96
CA GLY A 132 4.87 8.68 -3.81
C GLY A 132 5.11 10.18 -3.69
N ALA A 133 4.04 10.99 -3.60
CA ALA A 133 4.16 12.42 -3.35
C ALA A 133 4.70 12.74 -1.94
N ALA A 134 4.27 12.00 -0.92
CA ALA A 134 4.70 12.21 0.47
C ALA A 134 6.14 11.75 0.74
N THR A 135 6.65 10.78 -0.03
CA THR A 135 8.03 10.26 0.07
C THR A 135 8.96 10.82 -0.99
N PHE A 136 8.46 11.73 -1.82
CA PHE A 136 9.23 12.32 -2.90
C PHE A 136 10.46 13.05 -2.35
N SER A 137 11.62 12.69 -2.91
CA SER A 137 12.87 13.44 -2.74
C SER A 137 13.39 13.85 -4.13
N PRO A 138 13.75 15.13 -4.34
CA PRO A 138 14.38 15.58 -5.58
C PRO A 138 15.83 15.07 -5.71
N GLU A 139 16.41 14.61 -4.61
CA GLU A 139 17.78 14.11 -4.55
C GLU A 139 17.80 12.63 -4.21
N GLY A 140 18.74 11.91 -4.83
CA GLY A 140 18.98 10.50 -4.54
C GLY A 140 19.06 9.64 -5.80
N ALA A 141 19.88 8.61 -5.68
CA ALA A 141 19.93 7.49 -6.59
C ALA A 141 20.04 6.22 -5.75
N SER A 142 19.51 5.14 -6.30
CA SER A 142 19.64 3.81 -5.71
C SER A 142 19.99 2.81 -6.80
N THR A 143 20.94 1.96 -6.48
CA THR A 143 21.34 0.84 -7.33
C THR A 143 20.78 -0.43 -6.72
N VAL A 144 20.04 -1.19 -7.52
CA VAL A 144 19.54 -2.52 -7.21
C VAL A 144 20.43 -3.54 -7.91
N SER A 145 21.04 -4.43 -7.13
CA SER A 145 21.85 -5.53 -7.64
C SER A 145 21.12 -6.86 -7.44
N VAL A 146 20.98 -7.63 -8.51
CA VAL A 146 20.41 -8.98 -8.50
C VAL A 146 21.53 -9.96 -8.80
N ASN A 147 21.75 -10.93 -7.90
CA ASN A 147 22.82 -11.92 -8.05
C ASN A 147 22.28 -13.34 -7.89
N SER A 148 22.84 -14.31 -8.63
CA SER A 148 22.56 -15.74 -8.43
C SER A 148 23.85 -16.52 -8.17
N ALA A 149 23.72 -17.71 -7.55
CA ALA A 149 24.85 -18.61 -7.31
C ALA A 149 25.51 -19.09 -8.63
N GLY A 150 24.74 -19.14 -9.72
CA GLY A 150 25.21 -19.47 -11.07
C GLY A 150 25.99 -18.35 -11.78
N GLY A 151 26.36 -17.27 -11.07
CA GLY A 151 27.18 -16.18 -11.59
C GLY A 151 26.41 -15.11 -12.36
N LEU A 152 25.07 -15.11 -12.32
CA LEU A 152 24.30 -13.97 -12.82
C LEU A 152 24.56 -12.75 -11.93
N LYS A 153 24.86 -11.61 -12.55
CA LYS A 153 24.94 -10.32 -11.89
C LYS A 153 24.27 -9.28 -12.78
N MET A 154 23.20 -8.68 -12.27
CA MET A 154 22.46 -7.58 -12.91
C MET A 154 22.49 -6.37 -11.98
N GLU A 155 22.58 -5.16 -12.54
CA GLU A 155 22.55 -3.91 -11.80
C GLU A 155 21.62 -2.90 -12.47
N PHE A 156 20.63 -2.43 -11.73
CA PHE A 156 19.70 -1.38 -12.14
C PHE A 156 19.99 -0.12 -11.33
N THR A 157 20.27 1.00 -11.98
CA THR A 157 20.45 2.28 -11.28
C THR A 157 19.24 3.16 -11.54
N VAL A 158 18.53 3.53 -10.48
CA VAL A 158 17.36 4.40 -10.51
C VAL A 158 17.73 5.76 -9.92
N ASN A 159 17.60 6.81 -10.72
CA ASN A 159 17.87 8.21 -10.39
C ASN A 159 16.77 9.13 -10.95
N GLN A 160 16.89 10.44 -10.75
CA GLN A 160 15.88 11.41 -11.19
C GLN A 160 15.55 11.35 -12.69
N ASN A 161 16.53 11.04 -13.53
CA ASN A 161 16.37 11.07 -15.00
C ASN A 161 15.67 9.82 -15.54
N ASN A 162 15.74 8.69 -14.82
CA ASN A 162 15.21 7.41 -15.29
C ASN A 162 14.23 6.73 -14.33
N ARG A 163 13.78 7.42 -13.27
CA ARG A 163 12.82 6.85 -12.29
C ARG A 163 11.44 6.47 -12.86
N LEU A 164 11.07 7.01 -14.02
CA LEU A 164 9.84 6.67 -14.74
C LEU A 164 10.10 5.75 -15.93
N LEU A 165 11.35 5.39 -16.18
CA LEU A 165 11.72 4.47 -17.24
C LEU A 165 11.54 3.04 -16.76
N TYR A 166 10.73 2.28 -17.49
CA TYR A 166 10.61 0.85 -17.29
C TYR A 166 11.94 0.16 -17.60
N GLN A 167 12.40 -0.69 -16.69
CA GLN A 167 13.64 -1.45 -16.80
C GLN A 167 13.35 -2.90 -16.41
N GLU A 168 13.69 -3.83 -17.29
CA GLU A 168 13.56 -5.27 -17.05
C GLU A 168 14.80 -5.99 -17.57
N GLU A 169 15.13 -7.13 -16.97
CA GLU A 169 16.06 -8.10 -17.58
C GLU A 169 15.55 -9.52 -17.34
N GLN A 170 15.79 -10.40 -18.32
CA GLN A 170 15.41 -11.80 -18.22
C GLN A 170 16.37 -12.58 -17.32
N LEU A 171 15.80 -13.29 -16.35
CA LEU A 171 16.53 -14.24 -15.52
C LEU A 171 16.92 -15.46 -16.37
N ARG A 172 18.18 -15.91 -16.25
CA ARG A 172 18.71 -17.03 -17.05
C ARG A 172 18.09 -18.38 -16.68
N GLU A 173 17.75 -18.56 -15.41
CA GLU A 173 17.22 -19.83 -14.88
C GLU A 173 15.97 -19.57 -14.03
N VAL A 174 14.84 -20.18 -14.39
CA VAL A 174 13.61 -20.11 -13.61
C VAL A 174 13.04 -21.53 -13.51
N PRO A 175 12.90 -22.11 -12.29
CA PRO A 175 13.16 -21.52 -10.98
C PRO A 175 14.67 -21.43 -10.65
N GLY A 176 15.05 -20.42 -9.85
CA GLY A 176 16.42 -20.24 -9.37
C GLY A 176 16.47 -19.34 -8.13
N ASP A 177 17.57 -19.43 -7.38
CA ASP A 177 17.78 -18.62 -6.17
C ASP A 177 18.48 -17.30 -6.51
N TYR A 178 17.77 -16.19 -6.23
CA TYR A 178 18.24 -14.84 -6.52
C TYR A 178 18.32 -14.00 -5.24
N ASN A 179 19.43 -13.27 -5.10
CA ASN A 179 19.64 -12.31 -4.01
C ASN A 179 19.54 -10.88 -4.56
N ILE A 180 18.54 -10.14 -4.08
CA ILE A 180 18.28 -8.75 -4.45
C ILE A 180 18.78 -7.85 -3.32
N LYS A 181 19.67 -6.91 -3.65
CA LYS A 181 20.18 -5.89 -2.72
C LYS A 181 19.98 -4.51 -3.32
N ALA A 182 19.46 -3.58 -2.52
CA ALA A 182 19.37 -2.17 -2.90
C ALA A 182 20.35 -1.34 -2.05
N LYS A 183 21.06 -0.40 -2.67
CA LYS A 183 21.95 0.55 -2.00
C LYS A 183 21.71 1.94 -2.56
N GLY A 184 21.43 2.91 -1.70
CA GLY A 184 21.26 4.30 -2.11
C GLY A 184 20.39 5.11 -1.17
N LYS A 185 19.88 6.24 -1.68
CA LYS A 185 19.08 7.21 -0.92
C LYS A 185 17.63 7.33 -1.41
N SER A 186 17.25 6.61 -2.46
CA SER A 186 15.88 6.59 -2.98
C SER A 186 15.21 5.22 -2.78
N CYS A 187 13.88 5.21 -2.65
CA CYS A 187 13.09 3.98 -2.66
C CYS A 187 12.94 3.47 -4.10
N VAL A 188 13.12 2.16 -4.30
CA VAL A 188 12.93 1.50 -5.60
C VAL A 188 11.95 0.35 -5.39
N PHE A 189 10.96 0.27 -6.28
CA PHE A 189 10.05 -0.87 -6.34
C PHE A 189 10.61 -1.89 -7.33
N VAL A 190 10.60 -3.17 -6.93
CA VAL A 190 11.10 -4.29 -7.73
C VAL A 190 10.01 -5.34 -7.77
N GLN A 191 9.67 -5.82 -8.96
CA GLN A 191 8.69 -6.86 -9.20
C GLN A 191 9.34 -7.99 -10.00
N GLN A 192 9.02 -9.23 -9.63
CA GLN A 192 9.30 -10.42 -10.43
C GLN A 192 7.99 -10.85 -11.07
N VAL A 193 8.01 -11.06 -12.40
CA VAL A 193 6.86 -11.49 -13.20
C VAL A 193 7.14 -12.88 -13.78
#